data_AF-A0A9P7V5Y3-F1
#
_entry.id   AF-A0A9P7V5Y3-F1
#
_cell.length_a   1.000
_cell.length_b   1.000
_cell.length_c   1.000
_cell.angle_alpha   90.00
_cell.angle_beta   90.00
_cell.angle_gamma   90.00
#
_symmetry.space_group_name_H-M   'P 1'
#
loop_
_entity.id
_entity.type
_entity.pdbx_description
1 polymer ?
#
loop_
_entity_poly.entity_id
_entity_poly.type
_entity_poly.pdbx_seq_one_letter_code
_entity_poly.pdbx_strand_id
1 'polypeptide(L)'
;MKGRILGRISLRAYSTDLKPVVSSTLLISRTPIISEELTAFESQYYKYNNELWKRLMWTFPKWYYYKDGTISEQMFKELNPAPVFNNPNVDFPNGRPEIRQGRDRRFKQELKLPKTYSTEVERADETAAESSDNLSRKIVPNSRITKADETKDLTSLERKLARTLYLVISLDGNKWSLPNFEMSREEKVPLHKLAETGFQSIGGETVNYYNVSNTPCHLHHSENKKEYFIKSHILAGKFAPVDNSTKFMWLAKEELQEYLEGAYYEDVKHLFNDV
;
A
#
# COMPACT_ATOMS: atom_id res chain seq x y z
N MET A 1 -52.44 -14.80 57.40
CA MET A 1 -51.79 -14.49 56.11
C MET A 1 -51.47 -12.99 56.08
N LYS A 2 -50.19 -12.61 56.22
CA LYS A 2 -49.75 -11.20 56.18
C LYS A 2 -49.26 -10.88 54.77
N GLY A 3 -49.98 -10.03 54.04
CA GLY A 3 -49.55 -9.51 52.74
C GLY A 3 -48.62 -8.32 52.93
N ARG A 4 -47.39 -8.42 52.39
CA ARG A 4 -46.36 -7.38 52.43
C ARG A 4 -46.35 -6.70 51.05
N ILE A 5 -46.89 -5.48 50.98
CA ILE A 5 -46.86 -4.66 49.75
C ILE A 5 -45.49 -4.00 49.68
N LEU A 6 -44.62 -4.50 48.79
CA LEU A 6 -43.34 -3.89 48.46
C LEU A 6 -43.57 -2.76 47.45
N GLY A 7 -43.58 -1.52 47.95
CA GLY A 7 -43.53 -0.33 47.09
C GLY A 7 -42.19 -0.27 46.37
N ARG A 8 -42.20 -0.36 45.03
CA ARG A 8 -41.03 -0.09 44.20
C ARG A 8 -40.78 1.42 44.18
N ILE A 9 -39.76 1.86 44.90
CA ILE A 9 -39.22 3.22 44.77
C ILE A 9 -38.42 3.23 43.46
N SER A 10 -38.98 3.82 42.40
CA SER A 10 -38.20 4.15 41.22
C SER A 10 -37.35 5.38 41.54
N LEU A 11 -36.05 5.18 41.75
CA LEU A 11 -35.09 6.28 41.71
C LEU A 11 -35.09 6.84 40.29
N ARG A 12 -35.76 7.97 40.08
CA ARG A 12 -35.53 8.80 38.90
C ARG A 12 -34.14 9.41 39.04
N ALA A 13 -33.16 8.82 38.37
CA ALA A 13 -31.90 9.50 38.10
C ALA A 13 -32.23 10.69 37.19
N TYR A 14 -32.09 11.90 37.71
CA TYR A 14 -32.10 13.10 36.91
C TYR A 14 -30.80 13.09 36.09
N SER A 15 -30.89 12.85 34.78
CA SER A 15 -29.77 13.09 33.88
C SER A 15 -29.49 14.60 33.90
N THR A 16 -28.39 15.02 34.49
CA THR A 16 -27.87 16.37 34.27
C THR A 16 -27.62 16.51 32.77
N ASP A 17 -28.45 17.29 32.11
CA ASP A 17 -28.51 17.48 30.67
C ASP A 17 -27.33 18.36 30.20
N LEU A 18 -26.11 17.94 30.50
CA LEU A 18 -24.91 18.54 29.92
C LEU A 18 -24.89 18.11 28.45
N LYS A 19 -25.34 19.02 27.57
CA LYS A 19 -25.32 18.81 26.12
C LYS A 19 -23.88 18.48 25.71
N PRO A 20 -23.61 17.29 25.16
CA PRO A 20 -22.26 16.90 24.80
C PRO A 20 -21.73 17.82 23.70
N VAL A 21 -20.47 18.21 23.79
CA VAL A 21 -19.79 18.95 22.73
C VAL A 21 -19.57 17.99 21.58
N VAL A 22 -20.14 18.32 20.42
CA VAL A 22 -19.98 17.52 19.20
C VAL A 22 -18.76 18.03 18.45
N SER A 23 -17.89 17.13 18.01
CA SER A 23 -16.76 17.46 17.15
C SER A 23 -16.67 16.48 15.98
N SER A 24 -16.05 16.91 14.91
CA SER A 24 -15.79 16.11 13.71
C SER A 24 -14.28 15.90 13.59
N THR A 25 -13.84 14.66 13.68
CA THR A 25 -12.45 14.25 13.51
C THR A 25 -12.25 13.75 12.09
N LEU A 26 -11.24 14.27 11.40
CA LEU A 26 -10.94 13.90 10.02
C LEU A 26 -9.83 12.85 9.98
N LEU A 27 -10.18 11.65 9.51
CA LEU A 27 -9.24 10.57 9.24
C LEU A 27 -8.75 10.68 7.79
N ILE A 28 -7.64 11.41 7.58
CA ILE A 28 -7.01 11.53 6.27
C ILE A 28 -6.02 10.40 6.08
N SER A 29 -6.20 9.64 5.00
CA SER A 29 -5.34 8.52 4.66
C SER A 29 -4.74 8.68 3.27
N ARG A 30 -3.44 8.42 3.15
CA ARG A 30 -2.75 8.21 1.88
C ARG A 30 -2.75 6.72 1.60
N THR A 31 -3.41 6.28 0.53
CA THR A 31 -3.47 4.86 0.14
C THR A 31 -2.10 4.35 -0.33
N PRO A 32 -1.79 3.05 -0.19
CA PRO A 32 -0.55 2.50 -0.71
C PRO A 32 -0.47 2.67 -2.23
N ILE A 33 0.71 3.03 -2.72
CA ILE A 33 0.98 3.31 -4.14
C ILE A 33 1.58 2.08 -4.83
N ILE A 34 2.32 1.26 -4.07
CA ILE A 34 2.93 0.02 -4.55
C ILE A 34 2.34 -1.18 -3.80
N SER A 35 2.48 -2.36 -4.40
CA SER A 35 2.08 -3.62 -3.74
C SER A 35 2.84 -3.83 -2.44
N GLU A 36 2.24 -4.53 -1.49
CA GLU A 36 2.89 -4.93 -0.25
C GLU A 36 4.10 -5.84 -0.47
N GLU A 37 4.95 -5.91 0.54
CA GLU A 37 6.05 -6.87 0.57
C GLU A 37 5.53 -8.23 1.03
N LEU A 38 5.85 -9.25 0.25
CA LEU A 38 5.48 -10.62 0.54
C LEU A 38 6.20 -11.10 1.79
N THR A 39 5.50 -11.85 2.63
CA THR A 39 6.13 -12.56 3.75
C THR A 39 7.07 -13.65 3.24
N ALA A 40 8.00 -14.10 4.09
CA ALA A 40 8.93 -15.18 3.75
C ALA A 40 8.18 -16.45 3.29
N PHE A 41 7.08 -16.79 3.95
CA PHE A 41 6.25 -17.94 3.58
C PHE A 41 5.56 -17.75 2.22
N GLU A 42 4.91 -16.60 1.99
CA GLU A 42 4.24 -16.32 0.72
C GLU A 42 5.23 -16.32 -0.44
N SER A 43 6.40 -15.71 -0.27
CA SER A 43 7.44 -15.70 -1.30
C SER A 43 7.88 -17.13 -1.70
N GLN A 44 8.02 -18.03 -0.73
CA GLN A 44 8.34 -19.44 -0.98
C GLN A 44 7.18 -20.18 -1.63
N TYR A 45 5.95 -19.94 -1.18
CA TYR A 45 4.75 -20.53 -1.77
C TYR A 45 4.59 -20.14 -3.24
N TYR A 46 4.72 -18.85 -3.57
CA TYR A 46 4.68 -18.38 -4.95
C TYR A 46 5.85 -18.93 -5.78
N LYS A 47 7.06 -19.01 -5.22
CA LYS A 47 8.20 -19.62 -5.91
C LYS A 47 7.93 -21.09 -6.26
N TYR A 48 7.44 -21.87 -5.30
CA TYR A 48 7.11 -23.28 -5.50
C TYR A 48 6.04 -23.46 -6.56
N ASN A 49 4.94 -22.69 -6.48
CA ASN A 49 3.88 -22.74 -7.48
C ASN A 49 4.37 -22.31 -8.87
N ASN A 50 5.26 -21.32 -8.96
CA ASN A 50 5.89 -20.92 -10.21
C ASN A 50 6.77 -22.04 -10.79
N GLU A 51 7.49 -22.79 -9.95
CA GLU A 51 8.29 -23.94 -10.38
C GLU A 51 7.42 -25.10 -10.87
N LEU A 52 6.33 -25.41 -10.16
CA LEU A 52 5.32 -26.38 -10.61
C LEU A 52 4.71 -25.94 -11.94
N TRP A 53 4.35 -24.67 -12.06
CA TRP A 53 3.79 -24.11 -13.28
C TRP A 53 4.77 -24.24 -14.44
N LYS A 54 6.05 -23.88 -14.25
CA LYS A 54 7.11 -24.08 -15.25
C LYS A 54 7.31 -25.56 -15.62
N ARG A 55 7.11 -26.48 -14.68
CA ARG A 55 7.20 -27.94 -14.94
C ARG A 55 6.03 -28.45 -15.78
N LEU A 56 4.83 -27.95 -15.52
CA LEU A 56 3.58 -28.38 -16.17
C LEU A 56 3.26 -27.60 -17.45
N MET A 57 3.87 -26.43 -17.65
CA MET A 57 3.69 -25.60 -18.84
C MET A 57 3.99 -26.41 -20.10
N TRP A 58 3.27 -26.10 -21.17
CA TRP A 58 3.52 -26.71 -22.47
C TRP A 58 4.84 -26.26 -23.10
N THR A 59 5.21 -26.90 -24.20
CA THR A 59 6.32 -26.45 -25.04
C THR A 59 6.03 -25.07 -25.59
N PHE A 60 7.02 -24.18 -25.55
CA PHE A 60 6.90 -22.89 -26.21
C PHE A 60 6.78 -23.06 -27.73
N PRO A 61 5.71 -22.56 -28.37
CA PRO A 61 5.48 -22.74 -29.80
C PRO A 61 6.35 -21.75 -30.60
N LYS A 62 7.64 -22.03 -30.69
CA LYS A 62 8.63 -21.18 -31.36
C LYS A 62 8.22 -20.81 -32.79
N TRP A 63 7.77 -21.78 -33.58
CA TRP A 63 7.37 -21.62 -34.99
C TRP A 63 6.24 -20.58 -35.20
N TYR A 64 5.44 -20.31 -34.16
CA TYR A 64 4.38 -19.32 -34.24
C TYR A 64 4.96 -17.90 -34.17
N TYR A 65 5.80 -17.65 -33.16
CA TYR A 65 6.38 -16.33 -32.85
C TYR A 65 7.60 -15.98 -33.71
N TYR A 66 8.46 -16.95 -33.99
CA TYR A 66 9.66 -16.78 -34.80
C TYR A 66 9.47 -17.53 -36.12
N LYS A 67 9.43 -16.79 -37.23
CA LYS A 67 9.30 -17.38 -38.56
C LYS A 67 10.62 -18.00 -39.00
N ASP A 68 10.53 -19.14 -39.68
CA ASP A 68 11.71 -19.86 -40.13
C ASP A 68 12.51 -19.03 -41.14
N GLY A 69 13.84 -19.04 -41.01
CA GLY A 69 14.76 -18.30 -41.88
C GLY A 69 14.90 -16.81 -41.55
N THR A 70 14.38 -16.35 -40.42
CA THR A 70 14.55 -14.97 -39.96
C THR A 70 15.74 -14.80 -39.02
N ILE A 71 16.31 -13.59 -38.99
CA ILE A 71 17.39 -13.24 -38.05
C ILE A 71 16.94 -13.42 -36.60
N SER A 72 15.68 -13.09 -36.29
CA SER A 72 15.13 -13.26 -34.94
C SER A 72 15.05 -14.73 -34.52
N GLU A 73 14.74 -15.64 -35.46
CA GLU A 73 14.77 -17.09 -35.23
C GLU A 73 16.20 -17.58 -34.94
N GLN A 74 17.18 -17.09 -35.70
CA GLN A 74 18.59 -17.42 -35.51
C GLN A 74 19.07 -16.96 -34.12
N MET A 75 18.83 -15.70 -33.76
CA MET A 75 19.16 -15.16 -32.42
C MET A 75 18.51 -15.99 -31.31
N PHE A 76 17.25 -16.40 -31.49
CA PHE A 76 16.57 -17.25 -30.51
C PHE A 76 17.23 -18.63 -30.38
N LYS A 77 17.65 -19.27 -31.49
CA LYS A 77 18.36 -20.56 -31.49
C LYS A 77 19.73 -20.45 -30.81
N GLU A 78 20.45 -19.36 -31.03
CA GLU A 78 21.75 -19.11 -30.40
C GLU A 78 21.63 -18.98 -28.88
N LEU A 79 20.57 -18.33 -28.40
CA LEU A 79 20.30 -18.18 -26.96
C LEU A 79 19.75 -19.45 -26.30
N ASN A 80 19.00 -20.25 -27.06
CA ASN A 80 18.29 -21.43 -26.58
C ASN A 80 18.68 -22.66 -27.40
N PRO A 81 19.78 -23.35 -27.02
CA PRO A 81 20.20 -24.55 -27.72
C PRO A 81 19.16 -25.67 -27.58
N ALA A 82 19.07 -26.53 -28.60
CA ALA A 82 18.18 -27.67 -28.59
C ALA A 82 18.57 -28.69 -27.50
N PRO A 83 17.60 -29.43 -26.94
CA PRO A 83 17.88 -30.49 -25.97
C PRO A 83 18.68 -31.63 -26.60
N VAL A 84 19.38 -32.39 -25.76
CA VAL A 84 20.19 -33.54 -26.18
C VAL A 84 19.31 -34.63 -26.79
N PHE A 85 19.56 -34.97 -28.07
CA PHE A 85 18.82 -36.00 -28.78
C PHE A 85 19.09 -37.41 -28.21
N ASN A 86 18.10 -38.30 -28.36
CA ASN A 86 18.22 -39.69 -27.91
C ASN A 86 19.14 -40.48 -28.87
N ASN A 87 20.43 -40.54 -28.53
CA ASN A 87 21.41 -41.35 -29.26
C ASN A 87 21.42 -42.79 -28.71
N PRO A 88 21.12 -43.82 -29.51
CA PRO A 88 21.09 -45.22 -29.05
C PRO A 88 22.42 -45.73 -28.47
N ASN A 89 23.55 -45.16 -28.89
CA ASN A 89 24.89 -45.60 -28.51
C ASN A 89 25.41 -44.95 -27.22
N VAL A 90 24.61 -44.08 -26.59
CA VAL A 90 24.99 -43.32 -25.39
C VAL A 90 24.07 -43.71 -24.26
N ASP A 91 24.64 -44.06 -23.11
CA ASP A 91 23.88 -44.32 -21.90
C ASP A 91 23.53 -43.02 -21.18
N PHE A 92 22.26 -42.89 -20.78
CA PHE A 92 21.74 -41.73 -20.07
C PHE A 92 21.33 -42.14 -18.65
N PRO A 93 22.05 -41.71 -17.59
CA PRO A 93 21.79 -42.15 -16.22
C PRO A 93 20.42 -41.69 -15.70
N ASN A 94 19.94 -40.53 -16.16
CA ASN A 94 18.65 -39.95 -15.75
C ASN A 94 17.49 -40.39 -16.66
N GLY A 95 17.65 -41.53 -17.35
CA GLY A 95 16.72 -42.05 -18.36
C GLY A 95 16.99 -41.47 -19.76
N ARG A 96 16.35 -42.06 -20.78
CA ARG A 96 16.52 -41.64 -22.18
C ARG A 96 15.71 -40.36 -22.50
N PRO A 97 16.23 -39.42 -23.30
CA PRO A 97 15.52 -38.20 -23.69
C PRO A 97 14.22 -38.47 -24.47
N GLU A 98 13.11 -37.90 -23.98
CA GLU A 98 11.82 -37.90 -24.67
C GLU A 98 11.55 -36.54 -25.27
N ILE A 99 12.05 -36.32 -26.50
CA ILE A 99 11.91 -35.04 -27.18
C ILE A 99 10.64 -35.01 -28.01
N ARG A 100 9.83 -33.97 -27.79
CA ARG A 100 8.72 -33.60 -28.68
C ARG A 100 8.75 -32.10 -28.88
N GLN A 101 8.60 -31.66 -30.14
CA GLN A 101 8.61 -30.24 -30.52
C GLN A 101 9.83 -29.48 -29.96
N GLY A 102 11.00 -30.11 -29.95
CA GLY A 102 12.25 -29.47 -29.50
C GLY A 102 12.37 -29.27 -27.98
N ARG A 103 11.57 -29.97 -27.17
CA ARG A 103 11.69 -29.99 -25.70
C ARG A 103 11.76 -31.41 -25.17
N ASP A 104 12.61 -31.63 -24.17
CA ASP A 104 12.56 -32.83 -23.33
C ASP A 104 11.36 -32.77 -22.36
N ARG A 105 10.45 -33.73 -22.47
CA ARG A 105 9.21 -33.78 -21.67
C ARG A 105 9.44 -34.06 -20.19
N ARG A 106 10.60 -34.62 -19.83
CA ARG A 106 10.91 -35.04 -18.47
C ARG A 106 11.18 -33.85 -17.55
N PHE A 107 11.74 -32.79 -18.10
CA PHE A 107 12.20 -31.61 -17.36
C PHE A 107 11.38 -30.35 -17.70
N LYS A 108 11.49 -29.34 -16.83
CA LYS A 108 10.97 -27.99 -17.13
C LYS A 108 11.76 -27.37 -18.28
N GLN A 109 11.09 -26.56 -19.09
CA GLN A 109 11.75 -25.80 -20.15
C GLN A 109 12.05 -24.39 -19.63
N GLU A 110 13.31 -23.97 -19.74
CA GLU A 110 13.72 -22.58 -19.48
C GLU A 110 14.13 -21.92 -20.79
N LEU A 111 13.62 -20.71 -21.02
CA LEU A 111 13.86 -19.97 -22.25
C LEU A 111 14.47 -18.61 -21.92
N LYS A 112 15.57 -18.31 -22.58
CA LYS A 112 16.23 -17.01 -22.56
C LYS A 112 15.71 -16.17 -23.73
N LEU A 113 15.27 -14.96 -23.45
CA LEU A 113 14.82 -14.05 -24.48
C LEU A 113 16.00 -13.22 -25.02
N PRO A 114 15.99 -12.85 -26.31
CA PRO A 114 16.96 -11.91 -26.83
C PRO A 114 16.85 -10.57 -26.10
N LYS A 115 18.00 -10.06 -25.64
CA LYS A 115 18.08 -8.75 -24.98
C LYS A 115 17.99 -7.66 -26.06
N THR A 116 17.14 -6.66 -25.86
CA THR A 116 17.00 -5.51 -26.76
C THR A 116 18.14 -4.50 -26.59
N TYR A 117 18.84 -4.54 -25.46
CA TYR A 117 19.99 -3.69 -25.14
C TYR A 117 21.31 -4.46 -25.31
N SER A 118 22.37 -3.74 -25.70
CA SER A 118 23.72 -4.29 -25.77
C SER A 118 24.24 -4.64 -24.38
N THR A 119 24.81 -5.84 -24.23
CA THR A 119 25.38 -6.31 -22.95
C THR A 119 26.66 -5.57 -22.53
N GLU A 120 27.30 -4.84 -23.44
CA GLU A 120 28.48 -4.01 -23.12
C GLU A 120 28.12 -2.85 -22.17
N VAL A 121 26.86 -2.43 -22.16
CA VAL A 121 26.32 -1.42 -21.22
C VAL A 121 26.15 -2.00 -19.81
N GLU A 122 26.28 -3.32 -19.59
CA GLU A 122 26.28 -3.91 -18.23
C GLU A 122 27.54 -3.57 -17.43
N ARG A 123 28.62 -3.07 -18.05
CA ARG A 123 29.88 -2.65 -17.38
C ARG A 123 30.03 -1.13 -17.23
N ALA A 124 29.25 -0.34 -17.95
CA ALA A 124 29.34 1.11 -17.95
C ALA A 124 28.18 1.68 -17.13
N ASP A 125 28.35 1.69 -15.81
CA ASP A 125 27.44 2.38 -14.91
C ASP A 125 27.45 3.91 -15.17
N GLU A 126 26.24 4.45 -15.14
CA GLU A 126 25.84 5.83 -14.81
C GLU A 126 26.19 7.02 -15.74
N THR A 127 27.10 6.93 -16.71
CA THR A 127 27.53 8.14 -17.49
C THR A 127 27.16 8.16 -18.98
N ALA A 128 26.49 7.14 -19.51
CA ALA A 128 26.17 7.04 -20.95
C ALA A 128 24.68 7.25 -21.30
N ALA A 129 23.90 7.90 -20.43
CA ALA A 129 22.46 8.08 -20.62
C ALA A 129 22.07 9.25 -21.55
N GLU A 130 23.03 9.91 -22.20
CA GLU A 130 22.79 11.06 -23.11
C GLU A 130 22.91 10.70 -24.60
N SER A 131 22.99 9.42 -24.97
CA SER A 131 22.88 9.03 -26.38
C SER A 131 21.42 8.83 -26.79
N SER A 132 21.04 9.47 -27.90
CA SER A 132 19.69 9.75 -28.42
C SER A 132 18.74 8.57 -28.69
N ASP A 133 19.02 7.35 -28.24
CA ASP A 133 18.21 6.16 -28.54
C ASP A 133 17.58 5.56 -27.27
N ASN A 134 16.63 6.30 -26.70
CA ASN A 134 15.97 5.97 -25.42
C ASN A 134 15.07 4.72 -25.45
N LEU A 135 14.73 4.18 -26.64
CA LEU A 135 13.74 3.10 -26.79
C LEU A 135 14.30 1.70 -26.52
N SER A 136 15.60 1.47 -26.78
CA SER A 136 16.25 0.16 -26.63
C SER A 136 16.90 -0.05 -25.26
N ARG A 137 16.76 0.90 -24.33
CA ARG A 137 17.39 0.85 -23.00
C ARG A 137 16.85 -0.29 -22.14
N LYS A 138 17.70 -0.83 -21.27
CA LYS A 138 17.29 -1.76 -20.21
C LYS A 138 16.29 -1.06 -19.28
N ILE A 139 15.12 -1.67 -19.08
CA ILE A 139 14.15 -1.19 -18.11
C ILE A 139 14.67 -1.56 -16.72
N VAL A 140 15.09 -0.56 -15.95
CA VAL A 140 15.43 -0.70 -14.54
C VAL A 140 14.25 -0.11 -13.75
N PRO A 141 13.53 -0.92 -12.95
CA PRO A 141 12.46 -0.38 -12.11
C PRO A 141 13.06 0.54 -11.04
N ASN A 142 12.30 1.56 -10.66
CA ASN A 142 12.69 2.43 -9.55
C ASN A 142 12.75 1.64 -8.24
N SER A 143 13.61 2.07 -7.32
CA SER A 143 13.65 1.51 -5.97
C SER A 143 12.30 1.65 -5.28
N ARG A 144 11.90 0.61 -4.53
CA ARG A 144 10.70 0.63 -3.68
C ARG A 144 10.91 1.49 -2.42
N ILE A 145 12.16 1.58 -1.97
CA ILE A 145 12.59 2.39 -0.83
C ILE A 145 12.97 3.77 -1.38
N THR A 146 12.34 4.82 -0.84
CA THR A 146 12.60 6.20 -1.25
C THR A 146 13.67 6.84 -0.36
N LYS A 147 14.20 8.00 -0.80
CA LYS A 147 15.13 8.79 0.03
C LYS A 147 14.51 9.19 1.37
N ALA A 148 13.19 9.38 1.41
CA ALA A 148 12.47 9.71 2.62
C ALA A 148 12.38 8.54 3.62
N ASP A 149 12.39 7.30 3.12
CA ASP A 149 12.49 6.11 3.96
C ASP A 149 13.88 5.98 4.58
N GLU A 150 14.93 6.26 3.81
CA GLU A 150 16.32 6.25 4.28
C GLU A 150 16.57 7.32 5.35
N THR A 151 16.06 8.54 5.15
CA THR A 151 16.18 9.65 6.11
C THR A 151 15.15 9.59 7.25
N LYS A 152 14.17 8.68 7.17
CA LYS A 152 13.04 8.55 8.11
C LYS A 152 12.26 9.87 8.29
N ASP A 153 12.02 10.59 7.20
CA ASP A 153 11.25 11.84 7.24
C ASP A 153 9.75 11.58 7.40
N LEU A 154 9.24 11.81 8.61
CA LEU A 154 7.83 11.61 8.98
C LEU A 154 6.87 12.62 8.33
N THR A 155 7.37 13.71 7.74
CA THR A 155 6.53 14.75 7.12
C THR A 155 6.24 14.46 5.65
N SER A 156 7.02 13.59 5.03
CA SER A 156 6.90 13.25 3.62
C SER A 156 5.78 12.24 3.35
N LEU A 157 5.10 12.40 2.21
CA LEU A 157 4.12 11.43 1.70
C LEU A 157 4.76 10.27 0.94
N GLU A 158 6.00 10.47 0.49
CA GLU A 158 6.78 9.52 -0.33
C GLU A 158 7.47 8.42 0.50
N ARG A 159 7.41 8.50 1.84
CA ARG A 159 7.86 7.41 2.72
C ARG A 159 6.87 6.25 2.72
N LYS A 160 7.30 5.01 2.96
CA LYS A 160 6.46 3.81 3.11
C LYS A 160 5.39 3.73 2.00
N LEU A 161 5.82 3.68 0.75
CA LEU A 161 4.92 3.64 -0.42
C LEU A 161 3.95 2.45 -0.40
N ALA A 162 4.35 1.34 0.21
CA ALA A 162 3.56 0.12 0.32
C ALA A 162 2.53 0.13 1.46
N ARG A 163 2.58 1.14 2.35
CA ARG A 163 1.70 1.24 3.52
C ARG A 163 0.71 2.38 3.42
N THR A 164 -0.46 2.26 4.04
CA THR A 164 -1.36 3.39 4.29
C THR A 164 -0.77 4.31 5.36
N LEU A 165 -0.71 5.60 5.06
CA LEU A 165 -0.29 6.63 6.01
C LEU A 165 -1.47 7.47 6.46
N TYR A 166 -1.49 7.87 7.72
CA TYR A 166 -2.51 8.70 8.33
C TYR A 166 -1.93 10.03 8.80
N LEU A 167 -2.65 11.12 8.57
CA LEU A 167 -2.24 12.44 9.05
C LEU A 167 -2.50 12.57 10.56
N VAL A 168 -1.46 12.92 11.30
CA VAL A 168 -1.54 13.27 12.71
C VAL A 168 -1.00 14.68 12.88
N ILE A 169 -1.66 15.48 13.71
CA ILE A 169 -1.29 16.86 13.97
C ILE A 169 -1.02 17.08 15.46
N SER A 170 -0.22 18.10 15.74
CA SER A 170 -0.02 18.63 17.08
C SER A 170 -0.13 20.15 17.03
N LEU A 171 -1.18 20.69 17.68
CA LEU A 171 -1.42 22.14 17.74
C LEU A 171 -0.47 22.84 18.72
N ASP A 172 -0.26 22.22 19.88
CA ASP A 172 0.56 22.76 20.97
C ASP A 172 1.99 22.17 21.00
N GLY A 173 2.32 21.27 20.08
CA GLY A 173 3.58 20.54 20.01
C GLY A 173 3.78 19.43 21.06
N ASN A 174 2.91 19.35 22.07
CA ASN A 174 3.02 18.40 23.19
C ASN A 174 2.12 17.17 23.07
N LYS A 175 0.95 17.30 22.43
CA LYS A 175 0.00 16.20 22.26
C LYS A 175 -0.24 15.94 20.77
N TRP A 176 -0.12 14.68 20.37
CA TRP A 176 -0.44 14.23 19.02
C TRP A 176 -1.87 13.72 18.98
N SER A 177 -2.65 14.22 18.04
CA SER A 177 -4.03 13.78 17.84
C SER A 177 -4.37 13.80 16.36
N LEU A 178 -5.44 13.11 16.00
CA LEU A 178 -6.04 13.28 14.69
C LEU A 178 -6.64 14.70 14.58
N PRO A 179 -6.73 15.27 13.37
CA PRO A 179 -7.37 16.57 13.17
C PRO A 179 -8.81 16.56 13.66
N ASN A 180 -9.08 17.25 14.77
CA ASN A 180 -10.39 17.29 15.42
C ASN A 180 -10.91 18.72 15.43
N PHE A 181 -12.15 18.89 14.98
CA PHE A 181 -12.79 20.19 14.78
C PHE A 181 -14.08 20.25 15.58
N GLU A 182 -14.15 21.17 16.55
CA GLU A 182 -15.34 21.34 17.38
C GLU A 182 -16.46 22.05 16.61
N MET A 183 -17.70 21.57 16.74
CA MET A 183 -18.86 22.22 16.16
C MET A 183 -19.23 23.46 16.98
N SER A 184 -19.43 24.60 16.30
CA SER A 184 -20.03 25.77 16.92
C SER A 184 -21.46 25.46 17.40
N ARG A 185 -21.86 26.05 18.54
CA ARG A 185 -23.22 25.87 19.10
C ARG A 185 -24.27 26.65 18.34
N GLU A 186 -23.87 27.68 17.61
CA GLU A 186 -24.76 28.63 16.95
C GLU A 186 -25.11 28.19 15.52
N GLU A 187 -24.16 27.58 14.81
CA GLU A 187 -24.31 27.17 13.41
C GLU A 187 -24.34 25.64 13.25
N LYS A 188 -25.41 25.14 12.63
CA LYS A 188 -25.58 23.71 12.34
C LYS A 188 -25.01 23.39 10.96
N VAL A 189 -23.73 23.03 10.91
CA VAL A 189 -23.05 22.55 9.71
C VAL A 189 -23.07 21.01 9.68
N PRO A 190 -23.20 20.35 8.51
CA PRO A 190 -23.05 18.91 8.44
C PRO A 190 -21.59 18.50 8.75
N LEU A 191 -21.42 17.38 9.47
CA LEU A 191 -20.12 16.93 10.00
C LEU A 191 -19.01 16.80 8.96
N HIS A 192 -19.34 16.33 7.76
CA HIS A 192 -18.39 16.20 6.66
C HIS A 192 -17.86 17.56 6.19
N LYS A 193 -18.74 18.55 5.98
CA LYS A 193 -18.32 19.91 5.59
C LYS A 193 -17.52 20.56 6.69
N LEU A 194 -17.88 20.37 7.96
CA LEU A 194 -17.11 20.93 9.06
C LEU A 194 -15.67 20.38 9.08
N ALA A 195 -15.51 19.07 8.86
CA ALA A 195 -14.19 18.46 8.76
C ALA A 195 -13.39 18.97 7.54
N GLU A 196 -14.06 19.17 6.39
CA GLU A 196 -13.47 19.71 5.17
C GLU A 196 -13.00 21.16 5.36
N THR A 197 -13.86 22.03 5.89
CA THR A 197 -13.53 23.44 6.14
C THR A 197 -12.43 23.58 7.20
N GLY A 198 -12.49 22.76 8.26
CA GLY A 198 -11.45 22.75 9.28
C GLY A 198 -10.12 22.22 8.74
N PHE A 199 -10.15 21.23 7.86
CA PHE A 199 -8.93 20.73 7.24
C PHE A 199 -8.27 21.77 6.33
N GLN A 200 -9.07 22.48 5.53
CA GLN A 200 -8.57 23.57 4.70
C GLN A 200 -8.02 24.73 5.53
N SER A 201 -8.60 25.04 6.70
CA SER A 201 -8.09 26.10 7.56
C SER A 201 -6.73 25.76 8.16
N ILE A 202 -6.45 24.49 8.48
CA ILE A 202 -5.15 24.05 9.00
C ILE A 202 -4.14 23.81 7.86
N GLY A 203 -4.52 23.06 6.82
CA GLY A 203 -3.62 22.53 5.80
C GLY A 203 -3.46 23.39 4.54
N GLY A 204 -4.15 24.52 4.48
CA GLY A 204 -4.17 25.41 3.32
C GLY A 204 -4.86 24.81 2.09
N GLU A 205 -4.89 25.58 1.00
CA GLU A 205 -5.58 25.20 -0.24
C GLU A 205 -4.75 24.26 -1.15
N THR A 206 -3.53 23.90 -0.74
CA THR A 206 -2.59 23.14 -1.59
C THR A 206 -2.85 21.63 -1.63
N VAL A 207 -3.72 21.12 -0.77
CA VAL A 207 -4.03 19.69 -0.67
C VAL A 207 -5.28 19.34 -1.46
N ASN A 208 -5.14 18.39 -2.38
CA ASN A 208 -6.27 17.76 -3.04
C ASN A 208 -6.67 16.50 -2.28
N TYR A 209 -7.89 16.50 -1.76
CA TYR A 209 -8.45 15.39 -1.00
C TYR A 209 -9.80 14.96 -1.58
N TYR A 210 -10.19 13.73 -1.28
CA TYR A 210 -11.46 13.15 -1.63
C TYR A 210 -12.14 12.60 -0.37
N ASN A 211 -13.33 13.12 -0.08
CA ASN A 211 -14.15 12.61 0.99
C ASN A 211 -14.90 11.34 0.53
N VAL A 212 -14.80 10.26 1.31
CA VAL A 212 -15.37 8.96 0.93
C VAL A 212 -16.88 8.97 1.06
N SER A 213 -17.41 9.53 2.14
CA SER A 213 -18.84 9.51 2.42
C SER A 213 -19.23 10.55 3.46
N ASN A 214 -20.50 10.98 3.39
CA ASN A 214 -21.07 11.89 4.39
C ASN A 214 -21.34 11.21 5.75
N THR A 215 -21.32 9.87 5.79
CA THR A 215 -21.58 9.08 6.99
C THR A 215 -20.32 8.97 7.84
N PRO A 216 -20.40 9.23 9.16
CA PRO A 216 -19.25 9.00 10.04
C PRO A 216 -18.94 7.52 10.15
N CYS A 217 -17.65 7.18 10.16
CA CYS A 217 -17.17 5.80 10.25
C CYS A 217 -17.10 5.29 11.70
N HIS A 218 -16.89 6.18 12.66
CA HIS A 218 -16.80 5.83 14.08
C HIS A 218 -17.29 6.99 14.96
N LEU A 219 -17.64 6.66 16.20
CA LEU A 219 -17.97 7.62 17.25
C LEU A 219 -17.11 7.30 18.47
N HIS A 220 -16.21 8.21 18.82
CA HIS A 220 -15.53 8.17 20.11
C HIS A 220 -16.32 8.98 21.13
N HIS A 221 -16.67 8.35 22.25
CA HIS A 221 -17.38 9.00 23.34
C HIS A 221 -16.44 9.21 24.53
N SER A 222 -16.04 10.45 24.73
CA SER A 222 -15.45 10.92 25.98
C SER A 222 -16.54 11.58 26.82
N GLU A 223 -16.41 11.60 28.14
CA GLU A 223 -17.48 11.93 29.11
C GLU A 223 -18.45 13.04 28.64
N ASN A 224 -17.90 14.19 28.20
CA ASN A 224 -18.67 15.33 27.70
C ASN A 224 -18.44 15.66 26.21
N LYS A 225 -17.69 14.83 25.47
CA LYS A 225 -17.34 15.06 24.05
C LYS A 225 -17.73 13.87 23.18
N LYS A 226 -18.36 14.16 22.04
CA LYS A 226 -18.73 13.18 21.01
C LYS A 226 -17.95 13.49 19.74
N GLU A 227 -16.96 12.68 19.44
CA GLU A 227 -16.08 12.85 18.28
C GLU A 227 -16.51 11.91 17.17
N TYR A 228 -16.98 12.47 16.07
CA TYR A 228 -17.41 11.71 14.90
C TYR A 228 -16.28 11.65 13.88
N PHE A 229 -15.92 10.46 13.43
CA PHE A 229 -14.83 10.28 12.47
C PHE A 229 -15.35 10.32 11.04
N ILE A 230 -14.75 11.16 10.19
CA ILE A 230 -15.01 11.22 8.75
C ILE A 230 -13.78 10.72 8.02
N LYS A 231 -13.96 9.79 7.08
CA LYS A 231 -12.86 9.20 6.30
C LYS A 231 -12.65 9.97 5.01
N SER A 232 -11.40 10.40 4.80
CA SER A 232 -10.97 11.07 3.57
C SER A 232 -9.65 10.51 3.06
N HIS A 233 -9.45 10.62 1.75
CA HIS A 233 -8.23 10.22 1.06
C HIS A 233 -7.50 11.43 0.52
N ILE A 234 -6.19 11.49 0.69
CA ILE A 234 -5.36 12.45 -0.02
C ILE A 234 -5.06 11.91 -1.43
N LEU A 235 -5.34 12.69 -2.46
CA LEU A 235 -5.09 12.32 -3.85
C LEU A 235 -3.76 12.91 -4.34
N ALA A 236 -3.53 14.18 -4.04
CA ALA A 236 -2.33 14.91 -4.45
C ALA A 236 -2.11 16.14 -3.56
N GLY A 237 -0.93 16.73 -3.67
CA GLY A 237 -0.56 17.95 -2.94
C GLY A 237 0.29 17.66 -1.72
N LYS A 238 0.63 18.73 -1.00
CA LYS A 238 1.44 18.69 0.22
C LYS A 238 0.66 19.34 1.33
N PHE A 239 0.63 18.72 2.50
CA PHE A 239 0.06 19.38 3.67
C PHE A 239 1.02 20.46 4.12
N ALA A 240 0.60 21.72 3.99
CA ALA A 240 1.36 22.89 4.40
C ALA A 240 0.60 23.57 5.54
N PRO A 241 1.04 23.44 6.80
CA PRO A 241 0.37 24.08 7.91
C PRO A 241 0.36 25.60 7.72
N VAL A 242 -0.81 26.23 7.86
CA VAL A 242 -0.95 27.69 7.82
C VAL A 242 -0.30 28.33 9.04
N ASP A 243 -0.46 27.69 10.20
CA ASP A 243 0.12 28.13 11.47
C ASP A 243 1.47 27.45 11.72
N ASN A 244 2.53 28.24 11.88
CA ASN A 244 3.89 27.75 12.14
C ASN A 244 4.03 26.96 13.46
N SER A 245 3.09 27.09 14.40
CA SER A 245 3.06 26.29 15.64
C SER A 245 2.63 24.85 15.39
N THR A 246 1.81 24.62 14.36
CA THR A 246 1.22 23.32 14.09
C THR A 246 2.24 22.40 13.44
N LYS A 247 2.51 21.28 14.10
CA LYS A 247 3.36 20.22 13.56
C LYS A 247 2.48 19.10 13.03
N PHE A 248 2.93 18.44 11.98
CA PHE A 248 2.22 17.31 11.40
C PHE A 248 3.18 16.17 11.08
N MET A 249 2.62 14.96 11.05
CA MET A 249 3.31 13.73 10.68
C MET A 249 2.36 12.85 9.90
N TRP A 250 2.89 12.08 8.97
CA TRP A 250 2.17 11.03 8.25
C TRP A 250 2.61 9.69 8.78
N LEU A 251 1.77 8.99 9.55
CA LEU A 251 2.17 7.77 10.29
C LEU A 251 1.46 6.52 9.76
N ALA A 252 2.18 5.39 9.77
CA ALA A 252 1.57 4.09 9.53
C ALA A 252 0.84 3.59 10.79
N LYS A 253 -0.01 2.58 10.65
CA LYS A 253 -0.77 1.99 11.77
C LYS A 253 0.08 1.53 12.94
N GLU A 254 1.24 0.93 12.64
CA GLU A 254 2.22 0.46 13.64
C GLU A 254 2.80 1.62 14.46
N GLU A 255 3.09 2.74 13.80
CA GLU A 255 3.69 3.92 14.45
C GLU A 255 2.66 4.70 15.26
N LEU A 256 1.40 4.73 14.81
CA LEU A 256 0.31 5.44 15.49
C LEU A 256 0.13 5.03 16.95
N GLN A 257 0.44 3.77 17.30
CA GLN A 257 0.35 3.26 18.66
C GLN A 257 1.30 3.98 19.63
N GLU A 258 2.46 4.45 19.14
CA GLU A 258 3.47 5.14 19.97
C GLU A 258 3.11 6.61 20.25
N TYR A 259 2.37 7.24 19.34
CA TYR A 259 2.05 8.68 19.41
C TYR A 259 0.68 8.99 20.01
N LEU A 260 -0.30 8.11 19.81
CA LEU A 260 -1.66 8.28 20.35
C LEU A 260 -1.76 7.70 21.76
N GLU A 261 -2.67 8.25 22.56
CA GLU A 261 -2.96 7.72 23.89
C GLU A 261 -3.49 6.28 23.80
N GLY A 262 -2.97 5.35 24.61
CA GLY A 262 -3.24 3.92 24.46
C GLY A 262 -4.72 3.54 24.51
N ALA A 263 -5.50 4.19 25.40
CA ALA A 263 -6.95 3.96 25.48
C ALA A 263 -7.69 4.48 24.24
N TYR A 264 -7.25 5.62 23.69
CA TYR A 264 -7.79 6.20 22.47
C TYR A 264 -7.43 5.36 21.24
N TYR A 265 -6.19 4.88 21.16
CA TYR A 265 -5.72 4.05 20.06
C TYR A 265 -6.51 2.74 19.98
N GLU A 266 -6.72 2.03 21.09
CA GLU A 266 -7.47 0.76 21.07
C GLU A 266 -8.92 0.93 20.61
N ASP A 267 -9.57 2.06 20.91
CA ASP A 267 -10.91 2.36 20.40
C ASP A 267 -10.91 2.59 18.88
N VAL A 268 -9.94 3.35 18.37
CA VAL A 268 -9.88 3.76 16.95
C VAL A 268 -9.13 2.76 16.06
N LYS A 269 -8.43 1.78 16.65
CA LYS A 269 -7.53 0.81 15.98
C LYS A 269 -8.13 0.13 14.76
N HIS A 270 -9.43 -0.18 14.81
CA HIS A 270 -10.17 -0.87 13.76
C HIS A 270 -10.40 -0.01 12.50
N LEU A 271 -10.23 1.32 12.59
CA LEU A 271 -10.32 2.24 11.45
C LEU A 271 -9.04 2.28 10.61
N PHE A 272 -7.92 1.83 11.18
CA PHE A 272 -6.63 1.83 10.51
C PHE A 272 -6.38 0.52 9.76
N ASN A 273 -5.94 0.65 8.52
CA ASN A 273 -5.52 -0.48 7.69
C ASN A 273 -4.10 -0.91 8.08
N ASP A 274 -3.86 -2.23 8.07
CA ASP A 274 -2.50 -2.77 8.17
C ASP A 274 -1.73 -2.58 6.85
N VAL A 275 -2.47 -2.58 5.73
CA VAL A 275 -2.00 -2.34 4.37
C VAL A 275 -1.97 -0.87 4.04
#